data_AF-A0A374WM69-F1
#
_entry.id   AF-A0A374WM69-F1
#
_cell.length_a   1.000
_cell.length_b   1.000
_cell.length_c   1.000
_cell.angle_alpha   90.00
_cell.angle_beta   90.00
_cell.angle_gamma   90.00
#
_symmetry.space_group_name_H-M   'P 1'
#
loop_
_entity.id
_entity.type
_entity.pdbx_description
1 polymer ?
#
loop_
_entity_poly.entity_id
_entity_poly.type
_entity_poly.pdbx_seq_one_letter_code
_entity_poly.pdbx_strand_id
1 'polypeptide(L)'
;MITKIFTPKPSPIRTVSTSLYKIVAIMLITKRFENLSIPKLQVYMWGLQYRENLQKLKMWKIQNKVTEAPWLLENDIIPIISQCISNHFLKIETNKSKKVTVALDSAANDFLQAINEVELVQELNDCLNEIGKLTDKMLENIEFDF
;
A
#
# COMPACT_ATOMS: atom_id res chain seq x y z
N MET A 1 -21.36 15.54 26.25
CA MET A 1 -21.84 15.51 24.85
C MET A 1 -20.59 15.49 23.98
N ILE A 2 -20.23 14.35 23.38
CA ILE A 2 -19.04 14.28 22.52
C ILE A 2 -19.48 14.68 21.12
N THR A 3 -19.00 15.83 20.64
CA THR A 3 -19.24 16.32 19.29
C THR A 3 -18.50 15.42 18.32
N LYS A 4 -19.23 14.54 17.61
CA LYS A 4 -18.67 13.82 16.45
C LYS A 4 -18.43 14.83 15.35
N ILE A 5 -17.19 15.28 15.19
CA ILE A 5 -16.77 16.07 14.04
C ILE A 5 -16.68 15.09 12.87
N PHE A 6 -17.72 15.07 12.03
CA PHE A 6 -17.66 14.36 10.76
C PHE A 6 -16.78 15.16 9.81
N THR A 7 -15.49 14.81 9.74
CA THR A 7 -14.63 15.30 8.67
C THR A 7 -15.15 14.68 7.36
N PRO A 8 -15.61 15.46 6.37
CA PRO A 8 -15.97 14.89 5.08
C PRO A 8 -14.77 14.13 4.53
N LYS A 9 -14.99 12.88 4.11
CA LYS A 9 -13.95 12.07 3.45
C LYS A 9 -13.41 12.93 2.31
N PRO A 10 -12.12 13.28 2.28
CA PRO A 10 -11.55 13.99 1.14
C PRO A 10 -11.90 13.20 -0.11
N SER A 11 -12.28 13.89 -1.19
CA SER A 11 -12.62 13.24 -2.45
C SER A 11 -11.40 12.45 -2.93
N PRO A 12 -11.50 11.13 -3.19
CA PRO A 12 -10.39 10.41 -3.78
C PRO A 12 -10.04 11.09 -5.10
N ILE A 13 -8.75 11.21 -5.39
CA ILE A 13 -8.34 11.55 -6.74
C ILE A 13 -8.96 10.44 -7.62
N ARG A 14 -9.82 10.79 -8.58
CA ARG A 14 -10.66 9.80 -9.32
C ARG A 14 -9.87 8.65 -9.96
N THR A 15 -8.56 8.83 -10.15
CA THR A 15 -7.62 7.82 -10.68
C THR A 15 -7.27 6.70 -9.69
N VAL A 16 -7.33 6.93 -8.38
CA VAL A 16 -6.88 5.94 -7.36
C VAL A 16 -7.87 4.78 -7.17
N SER A 17 -9.13 4.95 -7.57
CA SER A 17 -10.17 3.93 -7.41
C SER A 17 -10.19 2.88 -8.53
N THR A 18 -9.37 3.01 -9.57
CA THR A 18 -9.34 2.04 -10.67
C THR A 18 -8.53 0.79 -10.32
N SER A 19 -8.98 -0.38 -10.76
CA SER A 19 -8.24 -1.64 -10.55
C SER A 19 -6.85 -1.58 -11.16
N LEU A 20 -6.67 -0.91 -12.30
CA LEU A 20 -5.36 -0.74 -12.94
C LEU A 20 -4.40 0.05 -12.05
N TYR A 21 -4.84 1.19 -11.50
CA TYR A 21 -4.04 1.95 -10.54
C TYR A 21 -3.65 1.07 -9.35
N LYS A 22 -4.61 0.32 -8.78
CA LYS A 22 -4.37 -0.53 -7.62
C LYS A 22 -3.36 -1.64 -7.92
N ILE A 23 -3.43 -2.27 -9.09
CA ILE A 23 -2.43 -3.25 -9.55
C ILE A 23 -1.04 -2.61 -9.62
N VAL A 24 -0.91 -1.48 -10.31
CA VAL A 24 0.37 -0.78 -10.47
C VAL A 24 0.94 -0.35 -9.11
N ALA A 25 0.12 0.24 -8.25
CA ALA A 25 0.51 0.65 -6.92
C ALA A 25 1.00 -0.53 -6.07
N ILE A 26 0.25 -1.65 -6.05
CA ILE A 26 0.67 -2.87 -5.32
C ILE A 26 2.01 -3.39 -5.82
N MET A 27 2.22 -3.43 -7.14
CA MET A 27 3.47 -3.89 -7.73
C MET A 27 4.64 -2.97 -7.36
N LEU A 28 4.48 -1.65 -7.45
CA LEU A 28 5.52 -0.68 -7.10
C LEU A 28 5.84 -0.70 -5.59
N ILE A 29 4.82 -0.80 -4.73
CA ILE A 29 5.00 -0.97 -3.28
C ILE A 29 5.81 -2.24 -2.98
N THR A 30 5.43 -3.37 -3.60
CA THR A 30 6.08 -4.66 -3.41
C THR A 30 7.53 -4.64 -3.89
N LYS A 31 7.79 -4.01 -5.05
CA LYS A 31 9.14 -3.76 -5.57
C LYS A 31 9.99 -2.96 -4.59
N ARG A 32 9.42 -1.92 -3.98
CA ARG A 32 10.18 -0.97 -3.16
C ARG A 32 10.57 -1.52 -1.79
N PHE A 33 9.65 -2.20 -1.11
CA PHE A 33 9.86 -2.55 0.31
C PHE A 33 10.17 -4.02 0.56
N GLU A 34 9.96 -4.88 -0.44
CA GLU A 34 10.20 -6.32 -0.49
C GLU A 34 9.57 -7.12 0.67
N ASN A 35 9.05 -8.32 0.37
CA ASN A 35 8.56 -9.26 1.38
C ASN A 35 7.56 -8.62 2.37
N LEU A 36 6.53 -7.97 1.83
CA LEU A 36 5.55 -7.25 2.61
C LEU A 36 4.44 -8.19 3.09
N SER A 37 4.01 -8.04 4.33
CA SER A 37 2.75 -8.65 4.76
C SER A 37 1.56 -7.90 4.15
N ILE A 38 0.44 -8.58 3.95
CA ILE A 38 -0.81 -7.96 3.47
C ILE A 38 -1.21 -6.71 4.29
N PRO A 39 -1.12 -6.72 5.64
CA PRO A 39 -1.40 -5.53 6.44
C PRO A 39 -0.52 -4.32 6.09
N LYS A 40 0.78 -4.53 5.84
CA LYS A 40 1.67 -3.44 5.41
C LYS A 40 1.28 -2.91 4.04
N LEU A 41 0.95 -3.81 3.12
CA LEU A 41 0.52 -3.45 1.78
C LEU A 41 -0.77 -2.61 1.82
N GLN A 42 -1.73 -2.98 2.67
CA GLN A 42 -2.96 -2.20 2.90
C GLN A 42 -2.67 -0.79 3.42
N VAL A 43 -1.77 -0.66 4.40
CA VAL A 43 -1.40 0.66 4.93
C VAL A 43 -0.73 1.53 3.86
N TYR A 44 0.15 0.94 3.04
CA TYR A 44 0.75 1.68 1.93
C TYR A 44 -0.29 2.12 0.89
N MET A 45 -1.21 1.24 0.51
CA MET A 45 -2.31 1.58 -0.40
C MET A 45 -3.18 2.71 0.15
N TRP A 46 -3.54 2.65 1.43
CA TRP A 46 -4.26 3.73 2.11
C TRP A 46 -3.51 5.06 2.09
N GLY A 47 -2.18 5.02 2.24
CA GLY A 47 -1.33 6.19 2.16
C GLY A 47 -1.32 6.85 0.79
N LEU A 48 -1.28 6.04 -0.27
CA LEU A 48 -1.24 6.54 -1.66
C LEU A 48 -2.59 7.07 -2.16
N GLN A 49 -3.70 6.74 -1.48
CA GLN A 49 -5.03 7.19 -1.88
C GLN A 49 -5.28 8.68 -1.74
N TYR A 50 -4.68 9.32 -0.72
CA TYR A 50 -4.96 10.70 -0.37
C TYR A 50 -3.69 11.40 0.08
N ARG A 51 -3.53 12.67 -0.30
CA ARG A 51 -2.34 13.46 0.09
C ARG A 51 -2.20 13.56 1.61
N GLU A 52 -3.31 13.68 2.34
CA GLU A 52 -3.32 13.72 3.80
C GLU A 52 -2.78 12.42 4.42
N ASN A 53 -3.17 11.27 3.86
CA ASN A 53 -2.69 9.97 4.34
C ASN A 53 -1.22 9.76 4.02
N LEU A 54 -0.77 10.21 2.83
CA LEU A 54 0.64 10.19 2.46
C LEU A 54 1.48 11.00 3.46
N GLN A 55 1.02 12.20 3.83
CA GLN A 55 1.70 13.01 4.85
C GLN A 55 1.76 12.30 6.21
N LYS A 56 0.71 11.58 6.61
CA LYS A 56 0.74 10.75 7.82
C LYS A 56 1.81 9.65 7.74
N LEU A 57 1.91 8.94 6.61
CA LEU A 57 2.98 7.93 6.42
C LEU A 57 4.38 8.55 6.47
N LYS A 58 4.56 9.74 5.89
CA LYS A 58 5.82 10.49 5.99
C LYS A 58 6.15 10.84 7.45
N MET A 59 5.18 11.28 8.23
CA MET A 59 5.40 11.56 9.66
C MET A 59 5.75 10.31 10.46
N TRP A 60 5.14 9.15 10.18
CA TRP A 60 5.45 7.91 10.90
C TRP A 60 6.89 7.46 10.67
N LYS A 61 7.45 7.71 9.48
CA LYS A 61 8.87 7.51 9.19
C LYS A 61 9.75 8.39 10.10
N ILE A 62 9.42 9.68 10.21
CA ILE A 62 10.20 10.64 11.01
C ILE A 62 10.11 10.32 12.50
N GLN A 63 8.91 10.02 12.99
CA GLN A 63 8.65 9.82 14.42
C GLN A 63 8.87 8.38 14.89
N ASN A 64 9.08 7.45 13.95
CA ASN A 64 9.20 6.01 14.18
C ASN A 64 8.03 5.41 15.00
N LYS A 65 6.84 6.00 14.90
CA LYS A 65 5.62 5.58 15.59
C LYS A 65 4.38 5.93 14.78
N VAL A 66 3.32 5.15 14.94
CA VAL A 66 1.98 5.49 14.43
C VAL A 66 1.31 6.41 15.43
N THR A 67 1.03 7.64 15.01
CA THR A 67 0.36 8.65 15.85
C THR A 67 -1.16 8.56 15.79
N GLU A 68 -1.69 8.01 14.70
CA GLU A 68 -3.11 7.87 14.44
C GLU A 68 -3.33 6.54 13.71
N ALA A 69 -4.23 5.69 14.20
CA ALA A 69 -4.54 4.44 13.55
C ALA A 69 -5.36 4.70 12.26
N PRO A 70 -4.92 4.24 11.08
CA PRO A 70 -5.72 4.33 9.88
C PRO A 70 -6.90 3.36 9.99
N TRP A 71 -8.10 3.84 9.66
CA TRP A 71 -9.28 2.97 9.54
C TRP A 71 -9.27 2.32 8.15
N LEU A 72 -8.84 1.06 8.07
CA LEU A 72 -8.64 0.33 6.82
C LEU A 72 -9.89 -0.54 6.52
N LEU A 73 -10.81 0.03 5.74
CA LEU A 73 -12.03 -0.64 5.29
C LEU A 73 -11.89 -1.39 3.95
N GLU A 74 -10.71 -1.40 3.33
CA GLU A 74 -10.56 -1.94 1.99
C GLU A 74 -10.56 -3.47 1.96
N ASN A 75 -11.77 -4.03 1.94
CA ASN A 75 -12.06 -5.41 1.52
C ASN A 75 -11.62 -5.67 0.06
N ASP A 76 -11.32 -4.62 -0.70
CA ASP A 76 -11.04 -4.69 -2.14
C ASP A 76 -9.59 -5.06 -2.49
N ILE A 77 -8.65 -5.07 -1.54
CA ILE A 77 -7.25 -5.35 -1.89
C ILE A 77 -7.00 -6.84 -2.16
N ILE A 78 -7.68 -7.73 -1.44
CA ILE A 78 -7.47 -9.18 -1.54
C ILE A 78 -7.81 -9.70 -2.94
N PRO A 79 -8.97 -9.35 -3.55
CA PRO A 79 -9.25 -9.71 -4.94
C PRO A 79 -8.17 -9.24 -5.92
N ILE A 80 -7.59 -8.05 -5.70
CA ILE A 80 -6.57 -7.48 -6.59
C ILE A 80 -5.23 -8.20 -6.40
N ILE A 81 -4.84 -8.50 -5.16
CA ILE A 81 -3.66 -9.33 -4.87
C ILE A 81 -3.82 -10.70 -5.54
N SER A 82 -4.98 -11.34 -5.39
CA SER A 82 -5.28 -12.61 -6.05
C SER A 82 -5.19 -12.51 -7.57
N GLN A 83 -5.70 -11.43 -8.17
CA GLN A 83 -5.55 -11.19 -9.61
C GLN A 83 -4.08 -11.05 -10.02
N CYS A 84 -3.28 -10.30 -9.26
CA CYS A 84 -1.85 -10.17 -9.52
C CYS A 84 -1.11 -11.51 -9.40
N ILE A 85 -1.51 -12.38 -8.48
CA ILE A 85 -0.96 -13.74 -8.33
C ILE A 85 -1.32 -14.60 -9.54
N SER A 86 -2.60 -14.60 -9.95
CA SER A 86 -3.06 -15.35 -11.13
C SER A 86 -2.37 -14.90 -12.43
N ASN A 87 -1.87 -13.67 -12.49
CA ASN A 87 -1.14 -13.13 -13.65
C ASN A 87 0.39 -13.22 -13.49
N HIS A 88 0.91 -13.93 -12.48
CA HIS A 88 2.36 -14.07 -12.23
C HIS A 88 3.09 -12.74 -12.01
N PHE A 89 2.39 -11.71 -11.55
CA PHE A 89 2.98 -10.44 -11.12
C PHE A 89 3.41 -10.48 -9.66
N LEU A 90 2.67 -11.23 -8.83
CA LEU A 90 2.97 -11.42 -7.42
C LEU A 90 2.99 -12.90 -7.08
N LYS A 91 3.71 -13.23 -6.02
CA LYS A 91 3.67 -14.54 -5.38
C LYS A 91 3.57 -14.40 -3.88
N ILE A 92 3.03 -15.43 -3.25
CA ILE A 92 2.99 -15.55 -1.80
C ILE A 92 4.21 -16.35 -1.37
N GLU A 93 4.97 -15.78 -0.43
CA GLU A 93 6.11 -16.42 0.20
C GLU A 93 5.92 -16.46 1.71
N THR A 94 6.72 -17.31 2.36
CA THR A 94 6.82 -17.33 3.82
C THR A 94 8.19 -16.78 4.20
N ASN A 95 8.20 -15.71 4.98
CA ASN A 95 9.46 -15.13 5.44
C ASN A 95 10.12 -15.98 6.54
N LYS A 96 11.35 -15.61 6.94
CA LYS A 96 12.12 -16.31 8.00
C LYS A 96 11.37 -16.45 9.33
N SER A 97 10.42 -15.55 9.60
CA SER A 97 9.58 -15.55 10.81
C SER A 97 8.26 -16.30 10.63
N LYS A 98 8.14 -17.13 9.58
CA LYS A 98 6.93 -17.90 9.23
C LYS A 98 5.68 -17.05 8.96
N LYS A 99 5.85 -15.77 8.61
CA LYS A 99 4.74 -14.90 8.23
C LYS A 99 4.55 -14.93 6.72
N VAL A 100 3.29 -14.96 6.30
CA VAL A 100 2.89 -14.86 4.89
C VAL A 100 3.22 -13.45 4.39
N THR A 101 3.96 -13.39 3.29
CA THR A 101 4.37 -12.15 2.63
C THR A 101 4.12 -12.21 1.14
N VAL A 102 3.96 -11.05 0.53
CA VAL A 102 3.80 -10.84 -0.91
C VAL A 102 5.15 -10.38 -1.48
N ALA A 103 5.55 -10.99 -2.58
CA ALA A 103 6.76 -10.66 -3.34
C ALA A 103 6.44 -10.58 -4.84
N LEU A 104 7.31 -9.94 -5.62
CA LEU A 104 7.18 -9.95 -7.08
C LEU A 104 7.45 -11.34 -7.65
N ASP A 105 6.72 -11.72 -8.69
CA ASP A 105 6.89 -12.98 -9.43
C ASP A 105 7.47 -12.73 -10.84
N SER A 106 7.69 -13.78 -11.62
CA SER A 106 8.50 -13.76 -12.84
C SER A 106 8.03 -12.75 -13.89
N ALA A 107 6.72 -12.54 -14.05
CA ALA A 107 6.19 -11.62 -15.06
C ALA A 107 6.20 -10.14 -14.60
N ALA A 108 6.56 -9.88 -13.34
CA ALA A 108 6.50 -8.53 -12.77
C ALA A 108 7.48 -7.56 -13.42
N ASN A 109 8.71 -8.03 -13.69
CA ASN A 109 9.78 -7.16 -14.20
C ASN A 109 9.45 -6.65 -15.61
N ASP A 110 8.99 -7.54 -16.50
CA ASP A 110 8.63 -7.18 -17.87
C ASP A 110 7.50 -6.15 -17.89
N PHE A 111 6.47 -6.38 -17.07
CA PHE A 111 5.36 -5.44 -16.93
C PHE A 111 5.82 -4.07 -16.40
N LEU A 112 6.62 -4.05 -15.34
CA LEU A 112 7.11 -2.79 -14.75
C LEU A 112 8.03 -2.03 -15.70
N GLN A 113 8.81 -2.74 -16.53
CA GLN A 113 9.63 -2.12 -17.55
C GLN A 113 8.77 -1.49 -18.65
N ALA A 114 7.71 -2.16 -19.08
CA ALA A 114 6.79 -1.67 -20.11
C ALA A 114 6.05 -0.39 -19.71
N ILE A 115 5.81 -0.18 -18.41
CA ILE A 115 5.08 1.00 -17.90
C ILE A 115 5.99 2.07 -17.28
N ASN A 116 7.31 1.91 -17.32
CA ASN A 116 8.25 2.77 -16.57
C ASN A 116 8.20 4.26 -16.97
N GLU A 117 7.82 4.56 -18.21
CA GLU A 117 7.73 5.92 -18.74
C GLU A 117 6.34 6.57 -18.53
N VAL A 118 5.39 5.82 -17.96
CA VAL A 118 4.06 6.36 -17.66
C VAL A 118 4.16 7.36 -16.51
N GLU A 119 3.64 8.57 -16.71
CA GLU A 119 3.66 9.67 -15.72
C GLU A 119 3.16 9.21 -14.34
N LEU A 120 2.04 8.46 -14.31
CA LEU A 120 1.49 7.88 -13.09
C LEU A 120 2.49 6.99 -12.33
N VAL A 121 3.33 6.23 -13.03
CA VAL A 121 4.34 5.35 -12.42
C VAL A 121 5.45 6.18 -11.79
N GLN A 122 5.83 7.29 -12.42
CA GLN A 122 6.80 8.23 -11.86
C GLN A 122 6.25 8.89 -10.59
N GLU A 123 5.03 9.41 -10.64
CA GLU A 123 4.35 10.01 -9.47
C GLU A 123 4.27 9.04 -8.28
N LEU A 124 3.92 7.78 -8.54
CA LEU A 124 3.85 6.74 -7.50
C LEU A 124 5.23 6.43 -6.92
N ASN A 125 6.26 6.29 -7.76
CA ASN A 125 7.62 6.06 -7.30
C ASN A 125 8.13 7.21 -6.43
N ASP A 126 7.84 8.46 -6.80
CA ASP A 126 8.20 9.63 -6.01
C ASP A 126 7.52 9.60 -4.64
N CYS A 127 6.21 9.33 -4.59
CA CYS A 127 5.48 9.16 -3.33
C CYS A 127 6.09 8.05 -2.45
N LEU A 128 6.43 6.91 -3.07
CA LEU A 128 7.04 5.77 -2.38
C LEU A 128 8.46 6.06 -1.87
N ASN A 129 9.21 6.93 -2.54
CA ASN A 129 10.55 7.35 -2.11
C ASN A 129 10.51 8.22 -0.85
N GLU A 130 9.46 9.02 -0.69
CA GLU A 130 9.32 9.92 0.44
C GLU A 130 8.89 9.19 1.73
N ILE A 131 8.11 8.11 1.62
CA ILE A 131 7.65 7.33 2.78
C ILE A 131 8.70 6.33 3.30
N GLY A 132 8.48 5.80 4.50
CA GLY A 132 9.41 4.91 5.20
C GLY A 132 8.97 3.44 5.17
N LYS A 133 9.90 2.54 5.52
CA LYS A 133 9.57 1.12 5.71
C LYS A 133 8.74 0.94 6.99
N LEU A 134 7.58 0.30 6.88
CA LEU A 134 6.72 -0.03 8.02
C LEU A 134 7.27 -1.23 8.78
N THR A 135 7.46 -1.07 10.09
CA THR A 135 7.81 -2.16 10.99
C THR A 135 6.55 -2.87 11.48
N ASP A 136 6.66 -4.12 11.92
CA ASP A 136 5.51 -4.84 12.48
C ASP A 136 4.96 -4.14 13.73
N LYS A 137 5.86 -3.57 14.55
CA LYS A 137 5.52 -2.81 15.75
C LYS A 137 4.66 -1.58 15.46
N MET A 138 4.88 -0.93 14.31
CA MET A 138 4.05 0.20 13.88
C MET A 138 2.60 -0.23 13.62
N LEU A 139 2.36 -1.49 13.25
CA LEU A 139 1.04 -1.99 12.94
C LEU A 139 0.25 -2.49 14.16
N GLU A 140 0.89 -2.66 15.32
CA GLU A 140 0.25 -3.21 16.54
C GLU A 140 -0.95 -2.38 17.00
N ASN A 141 -0.98 -1.08 16.70
CA ASN A 141 -2.05 -0.16 17.08
C ASN A 141 -3.08 0.06 15.97
N ILE A 142 -3.02 -0.71 14.88
CA ILE A 142 -3.92 -0.56 13.73
C ILE A 142 -4.94 -1.69 13.74
N GLU A 143 -6.21 -1.33 13.72
CA GLU A 143 -7.30 -2.29 13.54
C GLU A 143 -7.46 -2.61 12.05
N PHE A 144 -7.35 -3.89 11.72
CA PHE A 144 -7.62 -4.42 10.40
C PHE A 144 -8.90 -5.26 10.49
N ASP A 145 -9.90 -4.95 9.65
CA ASP A 145 -11.00 -5.89 9.39
C ASP A 145 -10.49 -6.91 8.38
N PHE A 146 -10.44 -8.19 8.78
CA PHE A 146 -10.11 -9.34 7.92
C PHE A 146 -11.32 -10.24 7.74
#